data_AF-A0A918LZJ9-F1
#
_entry.id   AF-A0A918LZJ9-F1
#
_cell.length_a   1.000
_cell.length_b   1.000
_cell.length_c   1.000
_cell.angle_alpha   90.00
_cell.angle_beta   90.00
_cell.angle_gamma   90.00
#
_symmetry.space_group_name_H-M   'P 1'
#
loop_
_entity.id
_entity.type
_entity.pdbx_description
1 polymer ?
#
loop_
_entity_poly.entity_id
_entity_poly.type
_entity_poly.pdbx_seq_one_letter_code
_entity_poly.pdbx_strand_id
1 'polypeptide(L)'
;MTDGAQIRAWLDEAWSRTEAAVVLAGGDDAGPLARRRVLAEVYDDDALAELRELTTTGAFTGDICRCFGSLTVALLDARGDFVGSGSHHGGTDISWERGRFRNNLEVADPERLEAFFRRHEVYGRPPDVT
;
A
#
# COMPACT_ATOMS: atom_id res chain seq x y z
N MET A 1 10.85 -2.78 -18.42
CA MET A 1 10.23 -2.05 -17.28
C MET A 1 8.80 -1.78 -17.67
N THR A 2 7.85 -1.97 -16.77
CA THR A 2 6.43 -1.86 -17.12
C THR A 2 6.06 -0.39 -17.28
N ASP A 3 5.33 -0.07 -18.35
CA ASP A 3 4.83 1.28 -18.60
C ASP A 3 3.84 1.72 -17.51
N GLY A 4 3.90 2.99 -17.13
CA GLY A 4 3.06 3.57 -16.09
C GLY A 4 1.57 3.49 -16.43
N ALA A 5 1.18 3.61 -17.70
CA ALA A 5 -0.22 3.49 -18.11
C ALA A 5 -0.77 2.07 -17.85
N GLN A 6 0.04 1.04 -18.08
CA GLN A 6 -0.34 -0.34 -17.79
C GLN A 6 -0.49 -0.58 -16.28
N ILE A 7 0.38 0.01 -15.46
CA ILE A 7 0.27 -0.10 -14.00
C ILE A 7 -1.00 0.61 -13.51
N ARG A 8 -1.34 1.78 -14.06
CA ARG A 8 -2.59 2.48 -13.73
C ARG A 8 -3.83 1.67 -14.08
N ALA A 9 -3.89 1.09 -15.27
CA ALA A 9 -5.02 0.25 -15.68
C ALA A 9 -5.19 -0.95 -14.73
N TRP A 10 -4.08 -1.58 -14.30
CA TRP A 10 -4.14 -2.64 -13.30
C TRP A 10 -4.59 -2.12 -11.92
N LEU A 11 -4.11 -0.95 -11.49
CA LEU A 11 -4.53 -0.34 -10.23
C LEU A 11 -6.02 -0.04 -10.22
N ASP A 12 -6.58 0.48 -11.32
CA ASP A 12 -8.01 0.73 -11.43
C ASP A 12 -8.82 -0.56 -11.31
N GLU A 13 -8.39 -1.65 -11.94
CA GLU A 13 -9.01 -2.97 -11.79
C GLU A 13 -8.87 -3.53 -10.37
N ALA A 14 -7.69 -3.44 -9.77
CA ALA A 14 -7.43 -3.89 -8.41
C ALA A 14 -8.35 -3.14 -7.43
N TRP A 15 -8.32 -1.81 -7.45
CA TRP A 15 -9.15 -0.97 -6.58
C TRP A 15 -10.65 -1.11 -6.84
N SER A 16 -11.09 -1.48 -8.05
CA SER A 16 -12.51 -1.76 -8.31
C SER A 16 -13.05 -3.01 -7.61
N ARG A 17 -12.15 -3.88 -7.13
CA ARG A 17 -12.47 -5.13 -6.41
C ARG A 17 -12.14 -5.05 -4.93
N THR A 18 -11.47 -3.98 -4.49
CA THR A 18 -11.04 -3.80 -3.11
C THR A 18 -12.21 -3.38 -2.24
N GLU A 19 -12.47 -4.13 -1.19
CA GLU A 19 -13.46 -3.81 -0.15
C GLU A 19 -12.79 -3.54 1.21
N ALA A 20 -11.51 -3.90 1.35
CA ALA A 20 -10.72 -3.59 2.53
C ALA A 20 -9.23 -3.49 2.17
N ALA A 21 -8.46 -2.80 3.01
CA ALA A 21 -7.02 -2.79 2.95
C ALA A 21 -6.42 -3.01 4.34
N VAL A 22 -5.26 -3.66 4.39
CA VAL A 22 -4.47 -3.79 5.61
C VAL A 22 -3.10 -3.18 5.42
N VAL A 23 -2.62 -2.49 6.45
CA VAL A 23 -1.25 -1.98 6.51
C VAL A 23 -0.43 -2.97 7.34
N LEU A 24 0.61 -3.51 6.73
CA LEU A 24 1.46 -4.55 7.31
C LEU A 24 2.84 -3.97 7.65
N ALA A 25 3.42 -4.46 8.73
CA ALA A 25 4.78 -4.10 9.13
C ALA A 25 5.82 -4.64 8.12
N GLY A 26 6.75 -3.77 7.72
CA GLY A 26 7.85 -4.09 6.82
C GLY A 26 7.47 -4.03 5.34
N GLY A 27 8.45 -3.67 4.49
CA GLY A 27 8.32 -3.61 3.04
C GLY A 27 8.72 -4.91 2.33
N ASP A 28 9.46 -4.84 1.23
CA ASP A 28 9.65 -5.94 0.29
C ASP A 28 10.33 -7.20 0.86
N ASP A 29 11.30 -7.04 1.76
CA ASP A 29 12.10 -8.15 2.29
C ASP A 29 11.58 -8.70 3.63
N ALA A 30 10.44 -8.23 4.13
CA ALA A 30 9.89 -8.64 5.43
C ALA A 30 9.21 -10.03 5.44
N GLY A 31 9.50 -10.88 4.45
CA GLY A 31 8.94 -12.23 4.33
C GLY A 31 7.48 -12.27 3.85
N PRO A 32 6.79 -13.42 3.95
CA PRO A 32 5.43 -13.59 3.39
C PRO A 32 4.39 -12.68 4.05
N LEU A 33 3.56 -12.00 3.24
CA LEU A 33 2.52 -11.06 3.72
C LEU A 33 1.62 -11.67 4.81
N ALA A 34 1.18 -12.92 4.64
CA ALA A 34 0.30 -13.63 5.57
C ALA A 34 0.89 -13.86 6.97
N ARG A 35 2.20 -13.63 7.17
CA ARG A 35 2.88 -13.75 8.47
C ARG A 35 3.27 -12.41 9.07
N ARG A 36 3.02 -11.31 8.37
CA ARG A 36 3.41 -9.97 8.83
C ARG A 36 2.39 -9.48 9.84
N ARG A 37 2.89 -8.71 10.81
CA ARG A 37 2.03 -8.03 11.78
C ARG A 37 1.17 -7.00 11.06
N VAL A 38 -0.13 -7.03 11.32
CA VAL A 38 -1.07 -5.98 10.92
C VAL A 38 -0.86 -4.77 11.84
N LEU A 39 -0.64 -3.61 11.23
CA LEU A 39 -0.51 -2.31 11.90
C LEU A 39 -1.81 -1.51 11.84
N ALA A 40 -2.60 -1.71 10.79
CA ALA A 40 -3.91 -1.09 10.65
C ALA A 40 -4.77 -1.90 9.68
N GLU A 41 -6.07 -1.75 9.82
CA GLU A 41 -7.06 -2.27 8.88
C GLU A 41 -7.97 -1.09 8.48
N VAL A 42 -8.30 -1.02 7.20
CA VAL A 42 -9.05 0.08 6.57
C VAL A 42 -10.21 -0.53 5.81
N TYR A 43 -11.42 -0.29 6.26
CA TYR A 43 -12.67 -0.84 5.71
C TYR A 43 -13.81 0.19 5.64
N ASP A 44 -13.55 1.41 6.11
CA ASP A 44 -14.45 2.54 5.92
C ASP A 44 -14.31 3.07 4.47
N ASP A 45 -15.43 3.32 3.81
CA ASP A 45 -15.47 3.71 2.39
C ASP A 45 -14.68 5.01 2.13
N ASP A 46 -14.81 6.00 3.03
CA ASP A 46 -14.10 7.28 2.90
C ASP A 46 -12.59 7.08 3.11
N ALA A 47 -12.20 6.28 4.10
CA ALA A 47 -10.80 5.96 4.35
C ALA A 47 -10.17 5.13 3.21
N LEU A 48 -10.92 4.21 2.60
CA LEU A 48 -10.47 3.45 1.43
C LEU A 48 -10.32 4.36 0.20
N ALA A 49 -11.26 5.26 -0.03
CA ALA A 49 -11.18 6.24 -1.12
C ALA A 49 -9.96 7.16 -0.95
N GLU A 50 -9.70 7.64 0.26
CA GLU A 50 -8.51 8.44 0.57
C GLU A 50 -7.22 7.63 0.37
N LEU A 51 -7.15 6.39 0.86
CA LEU A 51 -5.97 5.54 0.67
C LEU A 51 -5.69 5.29 -0.82
N ARG A 52 -6.74 5.02 -1.61
CA ARG A 52 -6.63 4.87 -3.07
C ARG A 52 -6.07 6.14 -3.70
N GLU A 53 -6.64 7.29 -3.39
CA GLU A 53 -6.18 8.58 -3.94
C GLU A 53 -4.69 8.78 -3.68
N LEU A 54 -4.27 8.63 -2.42
CA LEU A 54 -2.90 8.90 -1.97
C LEU A 54 -1.87 7.91 -2.52
N THR A 55 -2.29 6.67 -2.84
CA THR A 55 -1.38 5.60 -3.29
C THR A 55 -1.43 5.33 -4.79
N THR A 56 -2.25 6.06 -5.53
CA THR A 56 -2.35 5.92 -7.01
C THR A 56 -2.13 7.23 -7.76
N THR A 57 -2.19 8.38 -7.08
CA THR A 57 -1.93 9.70 -7.65
C THR A 57 -0.46 10.07 -7.52
N GLY A 58 0.17 10.43 -8.63
CA GLY A 58 1.62 10.66 -8.69
C GLY A 58 2.20 10.35 -10.05
N ALA A 59 3.52 10.14 -10.12
CA ALA A 59 4.22 9.80 -11.35
C ALA A 59 5.00 8.48 -11.21
N PHE A 60 4.86 7.59 -12.20
CA PHE A 60 5.69 6.39 -12.26
C PHE A 60 7.06 6.73 -12.81
N THR A 61 8.11 6.36 -12.09
CA THR A 61 9.50 6.75 -12.41
C THR A 61 10.13 5.87 -13.49
N GLY A 62 9.58 4.68 -13.69
CA GLY A 62 10.20 3.66 -14.54
C GLY A 62 11.38 2.97 -13.86
N ASP A 63 11.67 3.23 -12.58
CA ASP A 63 12.75 2.60 -11.82
C ASP A 63 12.25 2.15 -10.44
N ILE A 64 13.10 1.44 -9.69
CA ILE A 64 12.82 0.95 -8.34
C ILE A 64 13.70 1.63 -7.30
N CYS A 65 13.11 2.00 -6.16
CA CYS A 65 13.92 2.23 -4.96
C CYS A 65 14.63 0.93 -4.58
N ARG A 66 15.88 1.06 -4.14
CA ARG A 66 16.68 -0.04 -3.56
C ARG A 66 16.51 -0.17 -2.05
N CYS A 67 15.80 0.75 -1.43
CA CYS A 67 15.36 0.64 -0.05
C CYS A 67 14.36 -0.49 0.10
N PHE A 68 14.36 -1.18 1.24
CA PHE A 68 13.48 -2.32 1.50
C PHE A 68 12.03 -1.92 1.78
N GLY A 69 11.73 -0.62 1.88
CA GLY A 69 10.42 -0.11 2.29
C GLY A 69 10.18 -0.25 3.80
N SER A 70 9.22 0.52 4.33
CA SER A 70 8.90 0.57 5.75
C SER A 70 7.64 -0.20 6.12
N LEU A 71 6.63 -0.18 5.25
CA LEU A 71 5.35 -0.85 5.41
C LEU A 71 4.82 -1.33 4.06
N THR A 72 3.81 -2.18 4.09
CA THR A 72 3.10 -2.66 2.89
C THR A 72 1.61 -2.46 3.05
N VAL A 73 0.97 -1.87 2.05
CA VAL A 73 -0.49 -1.87 1.88
C VAL A 73 -0.85 -3.16 1.13
N ALA A 74 -1.76 -3.96 1.68
CA ALA A 74 -2.34 -5.11 1.00
C ALA A 74 -3.85 -4.88 0.80
N LEU A 75 -4.31 -5.08 -0.43
CA LEU A 75 -5.70 -4.91 -0.84
C LEU A 75 -6.42 -6.26 -0.76
N LEU A 76 -7.64 -6.24 -0.23
CA LEU A 76 -8.50 -7.40 -0.04
C LEU A 76 -9.87 -7.16 -0.67
N ASP A 77 -10.47 -8.21 -1.22
CA ASP A 77 -11.83 -8.17 -1.77
C ASP A 77 -12.91 -8.42 -0.70
N ALA A 78 -14.17 -8.48 -1.12
CA ALA A 78 -15.34 -8.74 -0.26
C ALA A 78 -15.26 -10.03 0.57
N ARG A 79 -14.44 -11.00 0.14
CA ARG A 79 -14.25 -12.29 0.82
C ARG A 79 -13.01 -12.28 1.71
N GLY A 80 -12.25 -11.19 1.72
CA GLY A 80 -10.95 -11.10 2.35
C GLY A 80 -9.84 -11.75 1.51
N ASP A 81 -10.09 -12.07 0.24
CA ASP A 81 -9.07 -12.64 -0.64
C ASP A 81 -8.11 -11.55 -1.13
N PHE A 82 -6.83 -11.91 -1.29
CA PHE A 82 -5.79 -10.97 -1.69
C PHE A 82 -5.95 -10.50 -3.14
N VAL A 83 -5.96 -9.17 -3.34
CA VAL A 83 -6.08 -8.53 -4.65
C VAL A 83 -4.73 -8.04 -5.17
N GLY A 84 -3.90 -7.44 -4.29
CA GLY A 84 -2.62 -6.87 -4.66
C GLY A 84 -1.95 -6.14 -3.48
N SER A 85 -0.69 -5.75 -3.66
CA SER A 85 0.09 -5.09 -2.60
C SER A 85 1.01 -3.99 -3.12
N GLY A 86 1.26 -3.00 -2.26
CA GLY A 86 2.19 -1.90 -2.52
C GLY A 86 3.05 -1.60 -1.30
N SER A 87 4.38 -1.62 -1.49
CA SER A 87 5.33 -1.28 -0.43
C SER A 87 5.59 0.22 -0.41
N HIS A 88 5.66 0.83 0.77
CA HIS A 88 5.99 2.24 0.94
C HIS A 88 7.49 2.44 1.14
N HIS A 89 8.07 3.34 0.36
CA HIS A 89 9.52 3.55 0.24
C HIS A 89 9.87 5.01 0.53
N GLY A 90 10.88 5.22 1.39
CA GLY A 90 11.48 6.55 1.59
C GLY A 90 10.56 7.62 2.18
N GLY A 91 9.32 7.29 2.53
CA GLY A 91 8.31 8.28 2.91
C GLY A 91 7.57 8.92 1.73
N THR A 92 7.94 8.57 0.49
CA THR A 92 7.53 9.32 -0.71
C THR A 92 6.98 8.46 -1.83
N ASP A 93 7.31 7.17 -1.87
CA ASP A 93 6.95 6.34 -3.01
C ASP A 93 6.14 5.10 -2.60
N ILE A 94 5.30 4.63 -3.51
CA ILE A 94 4.70 3.29 -3.44
C ILE A 94 5.21 2.44 -4.59
N SER A 95 5.71 1.23 -4.28
CA SER A 95 6.03 0.22 -5.28
C SER A 95 4.95 -0.87 -5.28
N TRP A 96 3.99 -0.73 -6.19
CA TRP A 96 2.92 -1.71 -6.40
C TRP A 96 3.46 -2.96 -7.09
N GLU A 97 3.08 -4.14 -6.56
CA GLU A 97 3.42 -5.46 -7.11
C GLU A 97 4.88 -5.50 -7.61
N ARG A 98 5.81 -5.09 -6.74
CA ARG A 98 7.19 -4.75 -7.12
C ARG A 98 7.88 -5.84 -7.95
N GLY A 99 7.66 -7.11 -7.60
CA GLY A 99 8.19 -8.26 -8.34
C GLY A 99 7.67 -8.35 -9.79
N ARG A 100 6.45 -7.88 -10.03
CA ARG A 100 5.81 -7.84 -11.34
C ARG A 100 6.18 -6.58 -12.13
N PHE A 101 5.99 -5.39 -11.54
CA PHE A 101 6.10 -4.14 -12.30
C PHE A 101 7.48 -3.53 -12.31
N ARG A 102 8.24 -3.70 -11.22
CA ARG A 102 9.56 -3.11 -11.00
C ARG A 102 9.56 -1.61 -11.31
N ASN A 103 8.64 -0.89 -10.68
CA ASN A 103 8.44 0.54 -10.84
C ASN A 103 7.98 1.15 -9.52
N ASN A 104 8.30 2.42 -9.31
CA ASN A 104 7.85 3.22 -8.18
C ASN A 104 6.90 4.31 -8.65
N LEU A 105 5.82 4.51 -7.90
CA LEU A 105 5.01 5.70 -7.96
C LEU A 105 5.58 6.71 -6.95
N GLU A 106 6.17 7.80 -7.43
CA GLU A 106 6.37 8.99 -6.61
C GLU A 106 4.99 9.60 -6.34
N VAL A 107 4.53 9.56 -5.09
CA VAL A 107 3.16 10.00 -4.75
C VAL A 107 3.06 11.51 -4.80
N ALA A 108 1.88 12.03 -5.18
CA ALA A 108 1.68 13.47 -5.33
C ALA A 108 1.69 14.24 -3.99
N ASP A 109 1.29 13.59 -2.89
CA ASP A 109 1.22 14.18 -1.55
C ASP A 109 1.77 13.21 -0.49
N PRO A 110 3.10 13.14 -0.32
CA PRO A 110 3.74 12.20 0.60
C PRO A 110 3.45 12.52 2.08
N GLU A 111 3.26 13.81 2.41
CA GLU A 111 2.96 14.24 3.77
C GLU A 111 1.56 13.77 4.21
N ARG A 112 0.56 13.90 3.33
CA ARG A 112 -0.80 13.40 3.58
C ARG A 112 -0.85 11.88 3.63
N LEU A 113 -0.05 11.19 2.81
CA LEU A 113 0.09 9.73 2.90
C LEU A 113 0.69 9.29 4.24
N GLU A 114 1.76 9.93 4.70
CA GLU A 114 2.36 9.64 6.00
C GLU A 114 1.39 9.95 7.16
N ALA A 115 0.66 11.07 7.07
CA ALA A 115 -0.38 11.41 8.04
C ALA A 115 -1.52 10.37 8.06
N PHE A 116 -1.93 9.87 6.89
CA PHE A 116 -2.91 8.79 6.79
C PHE A 116 -2.44 7.54 7.52
N PHE A 117 -1.20 7.10 7.29
CA PHE A 117 -0.65 5.92 7.97
C PHE A 117 -0.56 6.15 9.48
N ARG A 118 0.01 7.27 9.93
CA ARG A 118 0.10 7.58 11.37
C ARG A 118 -1.26 7.60 12.06
N ARG A 119 -2.31 8.11 11.40
CA ARG A 119 -3.68 8.13 11.95
C ARG A 119 -4.24 6.72 12.14
N HIS A 120 -3.89 5.79 11.27
CA HIS A 120 -4.45 4.43 11.27
C HIS A 120 -3.59 3.40 12.02
N GLU A 121 -2.26 3.57 12.06
CA GLU A 121 -1.34 2.71 12.84
C GLU A 121 -1.68 2.67 14.35
N VAL A 122 -2.40 3.69 14.85
CA VAL A 122 -2.88 3.74 16.25
C VAL A 122 -3.92 2.65 16.53
N TYR A 123 -4.68 2.19 15.52
CA TYR A 123 -5.73 1.18 15.69
C TYR A 123 -5.21 -0.27 15.67
N GLY A 124 -3.90 -0.50 15.39
CA GLY A 124 -3.25 -1.82 15.47
C GLY A 124 -2.32 -2.01 16.68
N ARG A 125 -2.44 -1.18 17.73
CA ARG A 125 -1.88 -1.51 19.04
C ARG A 125 -2.79 -2.58 19.66
N PRO A 126 -2.34 -3.84 19.88
CA PRO A 126 -3.09 -4.74 20.75
C PRO A 126 -3.26 -4.05 22.12
N PRO A 127 -4.40 -4.20 22.82
CA PRO A 127 -4.53 -3.66 24.16
C PRO A 127 -3.32 -4.12 24.98
N ASP A 128 -2.68 -3.20 25.71
CA ASP A 128 -1.61 -3.55 26.64
C ASP A 128 -2.15 -4.68 27.55
N VAL A 129 -1.68 -5.90 27.32
CA VAL A 129 -1.86 -6.98 28.28
C VAL A 129 -0.82 -6.69 29.36
N THR A 130 -1.35 -6.47 30.55
CA THR A 130 -0.71 -5.87 31.73
C THR A 130 0.59 -6.53 32.15
#